data_AF-A0A7C6K1Q8-F1
#
_entry.id   AF-A0A7C6K1Q8-F1
#
_cell.length_a   1.000
_cell.length_b   1.000
_cell.length_c   1.000
_cell.angle_alpha   90.00
_cell.angle_beta   90.00
_cell.angle_gamma   90.00
#
_symmetry.space_group_name_H-M   'P 1'
#
loop_
_entity.id
_entity.type
_entity.pdbx_description
1 polymer ?
#
loop_
_entity_poly.entity_id
_entity_poly.type
_entity_poly.pdbx_seq_one_letter_code
_entity_poly.pdbx_strand_id
1 'polypeptide(L)'
;MGGKYRIIILANFMRRLAAYFNEFIAAAQEFAQGSIWLTILVGIGMPLAEALFPVLPILAIVTANVTLLGPFWGVLLSVIGSAGGMYLVFLILNLSIGKRFRKSIITKPQVLRFNRWLSNKSTGFYVFILSVPFIPSAIVNYAMSLTSIGKKRYGVILFASRGIMFSVIGFLSSLMKDKPFEAIIIILAGYFVGYGIYYGIVQLIKYIKNRRRLFMSKKTVRDLDLKGKVVLMRVDFNVPLKGGVITDDNRIVQALSTIKYVKENGGKLVLFSHLGRVKTEEDKKDSSLAPVVNRLSELLGEKVVFVPETRGKKLEAAIKKLKEGEVLMFENTRFEDLDGNKESKNNPELGAYWASLGDVFVNDAFGTAHRAHASNVGVAANIKGGAVAGFLLEKEIKFIGDAVNVPERPFVAILGGAKVSDKISVIENLINKADKILICGAMAYTFFKALGYEVGKSKVEDDYVKYAEELLKKAKGKIILPVDHLVASEFSADAEAELVDVYHTPADKMGLDIGPKTLEVFEKELHGAKTVVWNGPAGVFEFEKFAAGTKGICEVLANLEGAKTIIGGGDSAAAAISMGYESKFTHISTGGGASLEYLEGKDLPGITCLNDSEKPKEKKQCAKK
;
A
#
# COMPACT_ATOMS: atom_id res chain seq x y z
N MET A 1 22.71 -38.85 43.00
CA MET A 1 23.74 -39.07 41.96
C MET A 1 23.26 -38.88 40.51
N GLY A 2 22.16 -38.16 40.21
CA GLY A 2 21.58 -38.14 38.85
C GLY A 2 22.06 -37.04 37.88
N GLY A 3 22.49 -35.86 38.37
CA GLY A 3 22.90 -34.73 37.52
C GLY A 3 24.34 -34.81 37.01
N LYS A 4 25.31 -35.07 37.91
CA LYS A 4 26.73 -35.24 37.55
C LYS A 4 26.96 -36.44 36.63
N TYR A 5 26.23 -37.55 36.82
CA TYR A 5 26.32 -38.73 35.96
C TYR A 5 25.87 -38.45 34.51
N ARG A 6 24.82 -37.65 34.30
CA ARG A 6 24.35 -37.27 32.97
C ARG A 6 25.35 -36.36 32.23
N ILE A 7 26.02 -35.47 32.96
CA ILE A 7 27.07 -34.58 32.41
C ILE A 7 28.32 -35.38 32.03
N ILE A 8 28.74 -36.35 32.85
CA ILE A 8 29.92 -37.19 32.59
C ILE A 8 29.65 -38.14 31.41
N ILE A 9 28.46 -38.74 31.32
CA ILE A 9 28.06 -39.58 30.19
C ILE A 9 28.07 -38.78 28.89
N LEU A 10 27.53 -37.55 28.91
CA LEU A 10 27.54 -36.67 27.74
C LEU A 10 28.97 -36.24 27.35
N ALA A 11 29.80 -35.87 28.33
CA ALA A 11 31.19 -35.48 28.09
C ALA A 11 32.03 -36.64 27.51
N ASN A 12 31.83 -37.86 27.99
CA ASN A 12 32.52 -39.05 27.48
C ASN A 12 32.04 -39.44 26.06
N PHE A 13 30.74 -39.33 25.79
CA PHE A 13 30.21 -39.50 24.44
C PHE A 13 30.82 -38.50 23.45
N MET A 14 30.92 -37.22 23.85
CA MET A 14 31.47 -36.17 22.99
C MET A 14 32.97 -36.30 22.74
N ARG A 15 33.76 -36.78 23.71
CA ARG A 15 35.20 -37.08 23.49
C ARG A 15 35.40 -38.22 22.49
N ARG A 16 34.60 -39.29 22.58
CA ARG A 16 34.65 -40.39 21.61
C ARG A 16 34.26 -39.94 20.21
N LEU A 17 33.26 -39.07 20.11
CA LEU A 17 32.84 -38.48 18.84
C LEU A 17 33.94 -37.60 18.22
N ALA A 18 34.66 -36.82 19.03
CA ALA A 18 35.78 -36.00 18.57
C ALA A 18 36.96 -36.84 18.02
N ALA A 19 37.29 -37.96 18.67
CA ALA A 19 38.34 -38.86 18.17
C ALA A 19 37.99 -39.44 16.79
N TYR A 20 36.75 -39.91 16.62
CA TYR A 20 36.24 -40.41 15.34
C TYR A 20 36.29 -39.34 14.23
N PHE A 21 36.04 -38.07 14.56
CA PHE A 21 36.13 -36.97 13.59
C PHE A 21 37.57 -36.70 13.15
N ASN A 22 38.53 -36.80 14.05
CA ASN A 22 39.94 -36.59 13.71
C ASN A 22 40.48 -37.71 12.82
N GLU A 23 40.11 -38.97 13.09
CA GLU A 23 40.45 -40.11 12.21
C GLU A 23 39.87 -39.94 10.80
N PHE A 24 38.61 -39.51 10.72
CA PHE A 24 37.96 -39.23 9.43
C PHE A 24 38.66 -38.11 8.65
N ILE A 25 39.06 -37.03 9.33
CA ILE A 25 39.77 -35.91 8.71
C ILE A 25 41.13 -36.36 8.15
N ALA A 26 41.88 -37.16 8.92
CA ALA A 26 43.19 -37.67 8.47
C ALA A 26 43.05 -38.59 7.25
N ALA A 27 42.09 -39.50 7.25
CA ALA A 27 41.84 -40.40 6.11
C ALA A 27 41.44 -39.63 4.83
N ALA A 28 40.62 -38.58 4.96
CA ALA A 28 40.26 -37.72 3.82
C ALA A 28 41.47 -36.93 3.27
N GLN A 29 42.41 -36.56 4.14
CA GLN A 29 43.63 -35.86 3.77
C GLN A 29 44.60 -36.75 2.99
N GLU A 30 44.80 -37.97 3.46
CA GLU A 30 45.66 -38.97 2.82
C GLU A 30 45.12 -39.36 1.43
N PHE A 31 43.81 -39.55 1.30
CA PHE A 31 43.17 -39.87 0.02
C PHE A 31 43.30 -38.74 -1.02
N ALA A 32 43.31 -37.48 -0.58
CA ALA A 32 43.38 -36.30 -1.45
C ALA A 32 44.81 -35.88 -1.84
N GLN A 33 45.82 -36.50 -1.23
CA GLN A 33 47.20 -36.05 -1.32
C GLN A 33 47.80 -36.30 -2.72
N GLY A 34 48.52 -35.31 -3.25
CA GLY A 34 49.25 -35.43 -4.52
C GLY A 34 48.41 -35.30 -5.80
N SER A 35 47.08 -35.12 -5.73
CA SER A 35 46.21 -34.95 -6.91
C SER A 35 45.15 -33.88 -6.70
N ILE A 36 45.25 -32.79 -7.48
CA ILE A 36 44.29 -31.68 -7.44
C ILE A 36 42.86 -32.10 -7.77
N TRP A 37 42.69 -33.11 -8.63
CA TRP A 37 41.38 -33.66 -8.97
C TRP A 37 40.75 -34.39 -7.79
N LEU A 38 41.54 -35.15 -7.03
CA LEU A 38 41.06 -35.81 -5.81
C LEU A 38 40.78 -34.79 -4.70
N THR A 39 41.57 -33.70 -4.60
CA THR A 39 41.30 -32.64 -3.63
C THR A 39 40.00 -31.88 -3.93
N ILE A 40 39.71 -31.61 -5.20
CA ILE A 40 38.42 -31.02 -5.61
C ILE A 40 37.27 -32.01 -5.37
N LEU A 41 37.49 -33.30 -5.65
CA LEU A 41 36.52 -34.36 -5.39
C LEU A 41 36.18 -34.47 -3.90
N VAL A 42 37.17 -34.37 -3.00
CA VAL A 42 36.95 -34.36 -1.55
C VAL A 42 36.27 -33.06 -1.11
N GLY A 43 36.74 -31.92 -1.64
CA GLY A 43 36.22 -30.58 -1.36
C GLY A 43 34.74 -30.40 -1.67
N ILE A 44 34.24 -30.99 -2.75
CA ILE A 44 32.83 -30.88 -3.19
C ILE A 44 32.04 -32.16 -2.88
N GLY A 45 32.65 -33.33 -3.13
CA GLY A 45 31.98 -34.63 -3.09
C GLY A 45 31.60 -35.07 -1.68
N MET A 46 32.45 -34.85 -0.67
CA MET A 46 32.09 -35.23 0.70
C MET A 46 30.92 -34.39 1.28
N PRO A 47 30.91 -33.05 1.13
CA PRO A 47 29.74 -32.26 1.50
C PRO A 47 28.48 -32.61 0.70
N LEU A 48 28.63 -32.99 -0.57
CA LEU A 48 27.51 -33.44 -1.41
C LEU A 48 26.96 -34.79 -0.93
N ALA A 49 27.83 -35.70 -0.50
CA ALA A 49 27.45 -36.98 0.09
C ALA A 49 26.75 -36.79 1.45
N GLU A 50 27.24 -35.88 2.31
CA GLU A 50 26.55 -35.53 3.57
C GLU A 50 25.14 -35.04 3.32
N ALA A 51 24.95 -34.22 2.29
CA ALA A 51 23.65 -33.70 1.97
C ALA A 51 22.66 -34.78 1.49
N LEU A 52 23.16 -35.86 0.87
CA LEU A 52 22.36 -37.04 0.48
C LEU A 52 22.13 -38.00 1.66
N PHE A 53 23.10 -38.07 2.58
CA PHE A 53 23.12 -38.95 3.74
C PHE A 53 23.53 -38.16 4.99
N PRO A 54 22.58 -37.46 5.64
CA PRO A 54 22.84 -36.46 6.69
C PRO A 54 23.23 -37.06 8.06
N VAL A 55 23.79 -38.27 8.03
CA VAL A 55 24.41 -38.95 9.15
C VAL A 55 25.93 -38.73 9.17
N LEU A 56 26.49 -38.18 8.08
CA LEU A 56 27.90 -37.86 7.99
C LEU A 56 28.26 -36.60 8.79
N PRO A 57 29.45 -36.56 9.40
CA PRO A 57 29.81 -35.50 10.33
C PRO A 57 30.20 -34.22 9.61
N ILE A 58 29.21 -33.36 9.37
CA ILE A 58 29.38 -32.15 8.57
C ILE A 58 30.47 -31.21 9.10
N LEU A 59 30.65 -31.15 10.42
CA LEU A 59 31.70 -30.36 11.06
C LEU A 59 33.10 -30.89 10.72
N ALA A 60 33.26 -32.22 10.70
CA ALA A 60 34.52 -32.87 10.35
C ALA A 60 34.84 -32.70 8.86
N ILE A 61 33.84 -32.81 7.99
CA ILE A 61 33.98 -32.62 6.54
C ILE A 61 34.48 -31.21 6.22
N VAL A 62 33.85 -30.19 6.80
CA VAL A 62 34.25 -28.79 6.56
C VAL A 62 35.63 -28.50 7.13
N THR A 63 35.95 -29.07 8.29
CA THR A 63 37.28 -28.92 8.91
C THR A 63 38.36 -29.61 8.09
N ALA A 64 38.11 -30.80 7.55
CA ALA A 64 39.02 -31.47 6.61
C ALA A 64 39.28 -30.61 5.38
N ASN A 65 38.23 -30.06 4.77
CA ASN A 65 38.32 -29.20 3.60
C ASN A 65 39.09 -27.90 3.89
N VAL A 66 38.83 -27.25 5.03
CA VAL A 66 39.55 -26.04 5.46
C VAL A 66 41.02 -26.32 5.72
N THR A 67 41.34 -27.49 6.29
CA THR A 67 42.73 -27.86 6.55
C THR A 67 43.47 -28.21 5.26
N LEU A 68 42.79 -28.87 4.31
CA LEU A 68 43.35 -29.26 3.01
C LEU A 68 43.55 -28.11 2.03
N LEU A 69 42.57 -27.21 1.96
CA LEU A 69 42.46 -26.20 0.89
C LEU A 69 42.60 -24.77 1.41
N GLY A 70 42.81 -24.62 2.72
CA GLY A 70 42.79 -23.34 3.41
C GLY A 70 41.37 -22.83 3.70
N PRO A 71 41.23 -21.82 4.60
CA PRO A 71 39.92 -21.37 5.08
C PRO A 71 38.97 -20.92 3.98
N PHE A 72 39.46 -20.19 2.98
CA PHE A 72 38.61 -19.66 1.93
C PHE A 72 38.09 -20.76 0.99
N TRP A 73 38.99 -21.51 0.34
CA TRP A 73 38.61 -22.54 -0.63
C TRP A 73 37.95 -23.75 0.03
N GLY A 74 38.39 -24.12 1.22
CA GLY A 74 37.78 -25.19 2.00
C GLY A 74 36.32 -24.89 2.38
N VAL A 75 36.03 -23.66 2.80
CA VAL A 75 34.63 -23.24 3.04
C VAL A 75 33.85 -23.17 1.73
N LEU A 76 34.39 -22.53 0.70
CA LEU A 76 33.68 -22.32 -0.56
C LEU A 76 33.26 -23.63 -1.24
N LEU A 77 34.18 -24.59 -1.35
CA LEU A 77 33.88 -25.88 -1.96
C LEU A 77 32.91 -26.71 -1.11
N SER A 78 33.02 -26.59 0.22
CA SER A 78 32.05 -27.19 1.14
C SER A 78 30.63 -26.65 0.93
N VAL A 79 30.49 -25.34 0.74
CA VAL A 79 29.21 -24.70 0.43
C VAL A 79 28.65 -25.23 -0.89
N ILE A 80 29.48 -25.28 -1.94
CA ILE A 80 29.06 -25.75 -3.27
C ILE A 80 28.55 -27.19 -3.20
N GLY A 81 29.30 -28.09 -2.55
CA GLY A 81 28.92 -29.49 -2.41
C GLY A 81 27.62 -29.67 -1.62
N SER A 82 27.54 -29.10 -0.41
CA SER A 82 26.40 -29.32 0.49
C SER A 82 25.12 -28.64 -0.03
N ALA A 83 25.23 -27.44 -0.60
CA ALA A 83 24.09 -26.76 -1.20
C ALA A 83 23.59 -27.51 -2.45
N GLY A 84 24.51 -27.98 -3.30
CA GLY A 84 24.18 -28.77 -4.49
C GLY A 84 23.49 -30.10 -4.14
N GLY A 85 24.02 -30.84 -3.17
CA GLY A 85 23.44 -32.11 -2.73
C GLY A 85 22.06 -31.95 -2.09
N MET A 86 21.86 -30.95 -1.22
CA MET A 86 20.54 -30.72 -0.59
C MET A 86 19.51 -30.27 -1.60
N TYR A 87 19.95 -29.48 -2.59
CA TYR A 87 19.10 -29.08 -3.68
C TYR A 87 18.62 -30.30 -4.47
N LEU A 88 19.51 -31.24 -4.77
CA LEU A 88 19.16 -32.49 -5.43
C LEU A 88 18.17 -33.33 -4.60
N VAL A 89 18.39 -33.47 -3.29
CA VAL A 89 17.46 -34.17 -2.39
C VAL A 89 16.08 -33.51 -2.39
N PHE A 90 16.02 -32.19 -2.32
CA PHE A 90 14.77 -31.45 -2.42
C PHE A 90 14.06 -31.70 -3.76
N LEU A 91 14.80 -31.75 -4.87
CA LEU A 91 14.23 -32.08 -6.19
C LEU A 91 13.65 -33.49 -6.20
N ILE A 92 14.37 -34.48 -5.66
CA ILE A 92 13.94 -35.87 -5.61
C ILE A 92 12.66 -36.01 -4.75
N LEU A 93 12.64 -35.42 -3.55
CA LEU A 93 11.48 -35.47 -2.65
C LEU A 93 10.24 -34.80 -3.26
N ASN A 94 10.45 -33.73 -4.03
CA ASN A 94 9.37 -33.02 -4.71
C ASN A 94 8.85 -33.77 -5.96
N LEU A 95 9.61 -34.72 -6.51
CA LEU A 95 9.26 -35.48 -7.72
C LEU A 95 8.75 -36.91 -7.43
N SER A 96 9.45 -37.69 -6.61
CA SER A 96 9.31 -39.15 -6.61
C SER A 96 8.39 -39.73 -5.51
N ILE A 97 8.31 -39.09 -4.33
CA ILE A 97 7.58 -39.66 -3.18
C ILE A 97 6.34 -38.80 -2.80
N GLY A 98 6.24 -37.60 -3.35
CA GLY A 98 5.42 -36.51 -2.80
C GLY A 98 4.08 -36.24 -3.47
N LYS A 99 3.44 -37.13 -4.22
CA LYS A 99 2.04 -36.89 -4.64
C LYS A 99 1.03 -37.64 -3.78
N ARG A 100 1.09 -38.97 -3.72
CA ARG A 100 0.14 -39.75 -2.90
C ARG A 100 0.39 -39.59 -1.41
N PHE A 101 1.63 -39.77 -0.96
CA PHE A 101 1.99 -39.63 0.45
C PHE A 101 1.78 -38.20 0.97
N ARG A 102 2.16 -37.21 0.15
CA ARG A 102 1.91 -35.79 0.42
C ARG A 102 0.43 -35.48 0.51
N LYS A 103 -0.41 -35.98 -0.40
CA LYS A 103 -1.86 -35.74 -0.33
C LYS A 103 -2.46 -36.38 0.93
N SER A 104 -1.97 -37.55 1.35
CA SER A 104 -2.43 -38.24 2.56
C SER A 104 -2.00 -37.56 3.87
N ILE A 105 -0.85 -36.89 3.89
CA ILE A 105 -0.32 -36.24 5.10
C ILE A 105 -0.70 -34.75 5.13
N ILE A 106 -0.67 -34.06 3.99
CA ILE A 106 -1.01 -32.63 3.90
C ILE A 106 -2.50 -32.40 4.15
N THR A 107 -3.41 -33.35 3.92
CA THR A 107 -4.83 -33.13 4.28
C THR A 107 -5.06 -33.06 5.78
N LYS A 108 -4.12 -33.55 6.61
CA LYS A 108 -4.26 -33.48 8.05
C LYS A 108 -4.23 -32.01 8.51
N PRO A 109 -5.24 -31.54 9.27
CA PRO A 109 -5.35 -30.14 9.67
C PRO A 109 -4.12 -29.62 10.44
N GLN A 110 -3.44 -30.49 11.19
CA GLN A 110 -2.21 -30.18 11.91
C GLN A 110 -1.05 -29.89 10.94
N VAL A 111 -0.91 -30.72 9.89
CA VAL A 111 0.10 -30.53 8.85
C VAL A 111 -0.22 -29.30 8.00
N LEU A 112 -1.50 -29.03 7.69
CA LEU A 112 -1.91 -27.81 6.98
C LEU A 112 -1.61 -26.55 7.78
N ARG A 113 -1.85 -26.56 9.09
CA ARG A 113 -1.54 -25.44 9.97
C ARG A 113 -0.04 -25.24 10.07
N PHE A 114 0.72 -26.31 10.27
CA PHE A 114 2.18 -26.26 10.31
C PHE A 114 2.77 -25.78 8.98
N ASN A 115 2.28 -26.28 7.86
CA ASN A 115 2.72 -25.88 6.53
C ASN A 115 2.35 -24.43 6.19
N ARG A 116 1.12 -23.98 6.51
CA ARG A 116 0.73 -22.56 6.38
C ARG A 116 1.58 -21.66 7.26
N TRP A 117 1.86 -22.07 8.49
CA TRP A 117 2.69 -21.32 9.40
C TRP A 117 4.14 -21.20 8.89
N LEU A 118 4.73 -22.30 8.40
CA LEU A 118 6.05 -22.33 7.79
C LEU A 118 6.11 -21.47 6.53
N SER A 119 5.22 -21.70 5.56
CA SER A 119 5.22 -20.99 4.26
C SER A 119 5.08 -19.46 4.37
N ASN A 120 4.49 -18.97 5.46
CA ASN A 120 4.37 -17.54 5.76
C ASN A 120 5.63 -16.91 6.38
N LYS A 121 6.70 -17.68 6.59
CA LYS A 121 7.97 -17.17 7.13
C LYS A 121 8.84 -16.57 6.03
N SER A 122 9.65 -15.59 6.44
CA SER A 122 10.57 -14.89 5.54
C SER A 122 11.72 -15.79 5.10
N THR A 123 12.36 -15.46 3.97
CA THR A 123 13.61 -16.11 3.53
C THR A 123 14.66 -16.08 4.64
N GLY A 124 14.79 -14.95 5.36
CA GLY A 124 15.72 -14.83 6.49
C GLY A 124 15.48 -15.84 7.60
N PHE A 125 14.22 -16.21 7.86
CA PHE A 125 13.89 -17.20 8.88
C PHE A 125 14.37 -18.59 8.48
N TYR A 126 14.25 -18.92 7.20
CA TYR A 126 14.76 -20.19 6.67
C TYR A 126 16.28 -20.22 6.60
N VAL A 127 16.90 -19.13 6.17
CA VAL A 127 18.36 -19.00 6.16
C VAL A 127 18.88 -19.21 7.57
N PHE A 128 18.26 -18.58 8.56
CA PHE A 128 18.57 -18.77 9.97
C PHE A 128 18.45 -20.26 10.35
N ILE A 129 17.27 -20.88 10.29
CA ILE A 129 17.13 -22.28 10.71
C ILE A 129 18.11 -23.23 9.99
N LEU A 130 18.36 -23.05 8.70
CA LEU A 130 19.26 -23.90 7.92
C LEU A 130 20.74 -23.58 8.08
N SER A 131 21.08 -22.49 8.77
CA SER A 131 22.47 -22.19 9.13
C SER A 131 22.88 -22.83 10.46
N VAL A 132 21.97 -23.54 11.13
CA VAL A 132 22.27 -24.28 12.36
C VAL A 132 22.83 -25.66 11.98
N PRO A 133 24.08 -25.97 12.34
CA PRO A 133 24.72 -27.21 11.88
C PRO A 133 24.18 -28.48 12.53
N PHE A 134 23.42 -28.35 13.62
CA PHE A 134 22.81 -29.48 14.33
C PHE A 134 21.36 -29.75 13.93
N ILE A 135 20.78 -28.93 13.06
CA ILE A 135 19.42 -29.16 12.58
C ILE A 135 19.51 -30.16 11.41
N PRO A 136 18.85 -31.33 11.52
CA PRO A 136 18.92 -32.34 10.47
C PRO A 136 18.41 -31.77 9.15
N SER A 137 19.32 -31.60 8.20
CA SER A 137 19.06 -30.98 6.91
C SER A 137 17.93 -31.69 6.16
N ALA A 138 17.87 -33.02 6.24
CA ALA A 138 16.78 -33.80 5.64
C ALA A 138 15.40 -33.49 6.22
N ILE A 139 15.27 -33.23 7.52
CA ILE A 139 13.96 -32.91 8.14
C ILE A 139 13.48 -31.56 7.62
N VAL A 140 14.39 -30.59 7.51
CA VAL A 140 14.04 -29.28 6.96
C VAL A 140 13.79 -29.38 5.46
N ASN A 141 14.57 -30.13 4.70
CA ASN A 141 14.35 -30.34 3.27
C ASN A 141 13.02 -31.03 3.01
N TYR A 142 12.64 -31.98 3.85
CA TYR A 142 11.33 -32.62 3.82
C TYR A 142 10.22 -31.62 4.15
N ALA A 143 10.30 -30.91 5.28
CA ALA A 143 9.31 -29.90 5.65
C ALA A 143 9.16 -28.81 4.57
N MET A 144 10.26 -28.36 4.01
CA MET A 144 10.31 -27.36 2.94
C MET A 144 9.77 -27.90 1.62
N SER A 145 10.03 -29.17 1.28
CA SER A 145 9.46 -29.82 0.09
C SER A 145 7.94 -29.90 0.15
N LEU A 146 7.38 -29.94 1.36
CA LEU A 146 5.93 -29.93 1.60
C LEU A 146 5.32 -28.51 1.50
N THR A 147 6.14 -27.46 1.63
CA THR A 147 5.72 -26.07 1.41
C THR A 147 5.66 -25.71 -0.07
N SER A 148 5.11 -24.53 -0.39
CA SER A 148 5.05 -23.97 -1.74
C SER A 148 6.34 -23.24 -2.17
N ILE A 149 7.44 -23.46 -1.45
CA ILE A 149 8.69 -22.74 -1.74
C ILE A 149 9.30 -23.19 -3.07
N GLY A 150 9.52 -22.22 -3.96
CA GLY A 150 10.03 -22.49 -5.30
C GLY A 150 11.51 -22.89 -5.29
N LYS A 151 11.88 -23.76 -6.24
CA LYS A 151 13.24 -24.30 -6.39
C LYS A 151 14.31 -23.21 -6.35
N LYS A 152 14.18 -22.13 -7.13
CA LYS A 152 15.17 -21.02 -7.14
C LYS A 152 15.31 -20.33 -5.77
N ARG A 153 14.20 -20.00 -5.13
CA ARG A 153 14.18 -19.33 -3.81
C ARG A 153 14.80 -20.21 -2.73
N TYR A 154 14.51 -21.51 -2.77
CA TYR A 154 15.10 -22.48 -1.88
C TYR A 154 16.60 -22.66 -2.14
N GLY A 155 17.05 -22.65 -3.40
CA GLY A 155 18.47 -22.64 -3.74
C GLY A 155 19.21 -21.45 -3.12
N VAL A 156 18.69 -20.23 -3.24
CA VAL A 156 19.29 -19.03 -2.60
C VAL A 156 19.35 -19.18 -1.08
N ILE A 157 18.28 -19.70 -0.46
CA ILE A 157 18.25 -19.96 0.98
C ILE A 157 19.36 -20.93 1.37
N LEU A 158 19.53 -22.02 0.63
CA LEU A 158 20.55 -23.04 0.91
C LEU A 158 21.96 -22.50 0.76
N PHE A 159 22.27 -21.79 -0.33
CA PHE A 159 23.60 -21.24 -0.54
C PHE A 159 23.93 -20.17 0.50
N ALA A 160 22.98 -19.28 0.83
CA ALA A 160 23.18 -18.29 1.88
C ALA A 160 23.34 -18.94 3.25
N SER A 161 22.49 -19.92 3.59
CA SER A 161 22.54 -20.55 4.91
C SER A 161 23.79 -21.42 5.09
N ARG A 162 24.18 -22.18 4.07
CA ARG A 162 25.41 -22.98 4.10
C ARG A 162 26.65 -22.11 4.06
N GLY A 163 26.62 -21.00 3.31
CA GLY A 163 27.67 -19.98 3.35
C GLY A 163 27.90 -19.46 4.77
N ILE A 164 26.83 -19.03 5.44
CA ILE A 164 26.91 -18.54 6.83
C ILE A 164 27.40 -19.65 7.76
N MET A 165 26.78 -20.82 7.71
CA MET A 165 27.09 -21.95 8.59
C MET A 165 28.53 -22.42 8.44
N PHE A 166 29.00 -22.64 7.22
CA PHE A 166 30.35 -23.14 6.97
C PHE A 166 31.42 -22.08 7.14
N SER A 167 31.09 -20.79 6.97
CA SER A 167 32.02 -19.72 7.34
C SER A 167 32.22 -19.68 8.86
N VAL A 168 31.13 -19.80 9.63
CA VAL A 168 31.21 -19.86 11.10
C VAL A 168 31.97 -21.11 11.55
N ILE A 169 31.66 -22.27 10.96
CA ILE A 169 32.40 -23.51 11.26
C ILE A 169 33.87 -23.37 10.87
N GLY A 170 34.19 -22.96 9.65
CA GLY A 170 35.56 -22.84 9.17
C GLY A 170 36.39 -21.87 9.99
N PHE A 171 35.79 -20.74 10.39
CA PHE A 171 36.42 -19.77 11.28
C PHE A 171 36.71 -20.38 12.66
N LEU A 172 35.74 -21.07 13.26
CA LEU A 172 35.91 -21.68 14.58
C LEU A 172 36.86 -22.88 14.54
N SER A 173 36.83 -23.68 13.48
CA SER A 173 37.79 -24.76 13.24
C SER A 173 39.22 -24.22 13.07
N SER A 174 39.39 -23.04 12.48
CA SER A 174 40.68 -22.35 12.43
C SER A 174 41.13 -21.83 13.80
N LEU A 175 40.19 -21.43 14.67
CA LEU A 175 40.48 -20.89 16.01
C LEU A 175 40.69 -21.97 17.08
N MET A 176 40.02 -23.12 16.96
CA MET A 176 39.91 -24.14 18.00
C MET A 176 40.23 -25.53 17.47
N LYS A 177 41.41 -25.67 16.87
CA LYS A 177 41.90 -26.94 16.27
C LYS A 177 41.81 -28.15 17.23
N ASP A 178 42.01 -27.94 18.53
CA ASP A 178 42.08 -29.03 19.53
C ASP A 178 40.86 -29.13 20.46
N LYS A 179 39.86 -28.23 20.31
CA LYS A 179 38.73 -28.12 21.26
C LYS A 179 37.36 -28.05 20.59
N PRO A 180 36.95 -29.12 19.87
CA PRO A 180 35.72 -29.12 19.09
C PRO A 180 34.45 -29.00 19.95
N PHE A 181 34.47 -29.44 21.21
CA PHE A 181 33.29 -29.40 22.09
C PHE A 181 32.93 -27.96 22.54
N GLU A 182 33.94 -27.18 22.90
CA GLU A 182 33.75 -25.78 23.32
C GLU A 182 33.26 -24.93 22.14
N ALA A 183 33.74 -25.24 20.93
CA ALA A 183 33.25 -24.64 19.70
C ALA A 183 31.74 -24.83 19.51
N ILE A 184 31.22 -26.03 19.78
CA ILE A 184 29.80 -26.34 19.64
C ILE A 184 28.93 -25.50 20.59
N ILE A 185 29.38 -25.31 21.84
CA ILE A 185 28.65 -24.52 22.84
C ILE A 185 28.62 -23.04 22.44
N ILE A 186 29.75 -22.51 21.97
CA ILE A 186 29.86 -21.11 21.53
C ILE A 186 28.98 -20.85 20.30
N ILE A 187 28.95 -21.80 19.35
CA ILE A 187 28.06 -21.72 18.17
C ILE A 187 26.60 -21.64 18.61
N LEU A 188 26.18 -22.47 19.58
CA LEU A 188 24.81 -22.48 20.07
C LEU A 188 24.45 -21.19 20.81
N ALA A 189 25.33 -20.68 21.67
CA ALA A 189 25.09 -19.44 22.42
C ALA A 189 24.97 -18.22 21.49
N GLY A 190 25.88 -18.08 20.51
CA GLY A 190 25.80 -17.01 19.50
C GLY A 190 24.53 -17.07 18.67
N TYR A 191 24.01 -18.28 18.42
CA TYR A 191 22.77 -18.48 17.68
C TYR A 191 21.53 -17.93 18.39
N PHE A 192 21.42 -18.14 19.70
CA PHE A 192 20.28 -17.65 20.49
C PHE A 192 20.29 -16.13 20.63
N VAL A 193 21.47 -15.52 20.78
CA VAL A 193 21.61 -14.06 20.83
C VAL A 193 21.28 -13.44 19.47
N GLY A 194 21.81 -14.02 18.38
CA GLY A 194 21.49 -13.60 17.02
C GLY A 194 20.00 -13.74 16.68
N TYR A 195 19.33 -14.79 17.19
CA TYR A 195 17.88 -14.95 17.04
C TYR A 195 17.10 -13.84 17.71
N GLY A 196 17.48 -13.46 18.93
CA GLY A 196 16.84 -12.37 19.67
C GLY A 196 16.90 -11.06 18.89
N ILE A 197 18.06 -10.75 18.33
CA ILE A 197 18.28 -9.55 17.51
C ILE A 197 17.52 -9.63 16.18
N TYR A 198 17.60 -10.77 15.47
CA TYR A 198 16.85 -10.99 14.23
C TYR A 198 15.33 -10.90 14.44
N TYR A 199 14.81 -11.44 15.54
CA TYR A 199 13.40 -11.35 15.87
C TYR A 199 12.99 -9.89 16.14
N GLY A 200 13.82 -9.14 16.88
CA GLY A 200 13.65 -7.70 17.06
C GLY A 200 13.57 -6.96 15.71
N ILE A 201 14.50 -7.24 14.79
CA ILE A 201 14.56 -6.62 13.45
C ILE A 201 13.41 -7.09 12.55
N VAL A 202 12.99 -8.34 12.60
CA VAL A 202 11.85 -8.84 11.80
C VAL A 202 10.55 -8.23 12.27
N GLN A 203 10.36 -8.00 13.58
CA GLN A 203 9.22 -7.24 14.08
C GLN A 203 9.26 -5.81 13.57
N LEU A 204 10.45 -5.19 13.56
CA LEU A 204 10.66 -3.86 13.00
C LEU A 204 10.39 -3.80 11.48
N ILE A 205 10.79 -4.83 10.71
CA ILE A 205 10.55 -4.90 9.26
C ILE A 205 9.10 -5.26 8.93
N LYS A 206 8.41 -6.09 9.71
CA LYS A 206 6.98 -6.36 9.53
C LYS A 206 6.16 -5.09 9.73
N TYR A 207 6.53 -4.33 10.75
CA TYR A 207 5.99 -3.01 11.02
C TYR A 207 6.17 -2.09 9.80
N ILE A 208 7.33 -2.11 9.15
CA ILE A 208 7.59 -1.32 7.92
C ILE A 208 6.94 -1.91 6.65
N LYS A 209 6.79 -3.24 6.54
CA LYS A 209 6.35 -3.96 5.31
C LYS A 209 4.83 -4.04 5.15
N ASN A 210 4.05 -3.95 6.22
CA ASN A 210 2.59 -3.73 6.09
C ASN A 210 2.28 -2.38 5.43
N ARG A 211 3.16 -1.40 5.60
CA ARG A 211 3.06 -0.08 4.96
C ARG A 211 3.31 -0.07 3.45
N ARG A 212 3.81 -1.17 2.86
CA ARG A 212 4.11 -1.34 1.42
C ARG A 212 3.21 -2.39 0.73
N ARG A 213 2.32 -3.04 1.48
CA ARG A 213 1.58 -4.21 1.01
C ARG A 213 0.25 -3.75 0.41
N LEU A 214 -0.04 -4.24 -0.79
CA LEU A 214 -1.36 -4.34 -1.43
C LEU A 214 -1.77 -3.18 -2.36
N PHE A 215 -1.02 -3.10 -3.47
CA PHE A 215 -1.57 -2.99 -4.83
C PHE A 215 -2.70 -4.01 -5.08
N MET A 216 -3.83 -3.85 -4.41
CA MET A 216 -5.04 -4.60 -4.71
C MET A 216 -5.90 -3.72 -5.59
N SER A 217 -5.91 -4.05 -6.88
CA SER A 217 -7.09 -3.78 -7.70
C SER A 217 -8.27 -4.31 -6.88
N LYS A 218 -9.16 -3.42 -6.44
CA LYS A 218 -10.37 -3.82 -5.72
C LYS A 218 -11.31 -4.48 -6.71
N LYS A 219 -12.08 -5.46 -6.26
CA LYS A 219 -13.21 -5.94 -7.06
C LYS A 219 -14.11 -4.75 -7.34
N THR A 220 -14.73 -4.78 -8.51
CA THR A 220 -15.66 -3.76 -8.98
C THR A 220 -17.07 -4.35 -9.03
N VAL A 221 -18.06 -3.50 -9.27
CA VAL A 221 -19.44 -3.91 -9.53
C VAL A 221 -19.56 -4.92 -10.68
N ARG A 222 -18.59 -4.95 -11.61
CA ARG A 222 -18.53 -5.93 -12.71
C ARG A 222 -18.18 -7.35 -12.26
N ASP A 223 -17.61 -7.50 -11.07
CA ASP A 223 -17.19 -8.79 -10.53
C ASP A 223 -18.28 -9.48 -9.68
N LEU A 224 -19.48 -8.87 -9.60
CA LEU A 224 -20.62 -9.39 -8.86
C LEU A 224 -21.68 -9.99 -9.78
N ASP A 225 -22.35 -11.04 -9.30
CA ASP A 225 -23.63 -11.50 -9.86
C ASP A 225 -24.78 -10.68 -9.25
N LEU A 226 -25.43 -9.85 -10.07
CA LEU A 226 -26.41 -8.87 -9.61
C LEU A 226 -27.85 -9.33 -9.80
N LYS A 227 -28.11 -10.33 -10.66
CA LYS A 227 -29.46 -10.67 -11.08
C LYS A 227 -30.29 -11.18 -9.91
N GLY A 228 -31.41 -10.51 -9.64
CA GLY A 228 -32.35 -10.85 -8.56
C GLY A 228 -31.85 -10.52 -7.15
N LYS A 229 -30.61 -10.03 -7.01
CA LYS A 229 -29.97 -9.69 -5.73
C LYS A 229 -30.36 -8.29 -5.27
N VAL A 230 -30.47 -8.11 -3.96
CA VAL A 230 -30.57 -6.78 -3.35
C VAL A 230 -29.17 -6.19 -3.24
N VAL A 231 -28.94 -5.11 -3.98
CA VAL A 231 -27.63 -4.45 -4.09
C VAL A 231 -27.67 -3.20 -3.22
N LEU A 232 -26.95 -3.23 -2.10
CA LEU A 232 -26.72 -2.05 -1.27
C LEU A 232 -25.65 -1.21 -1.94
N MET A 233 -25.93 0.05 -2.25
CA MET A 233 -24.96 0.93 -2.89
C MET A 233 -24.81 2.26 -2.14
N ARG A 234 -23.61 2.51 -1.63
CA ARG A 234 -23.23 3.78 -1.00
C ARG A 234 -22.82 4.76 -2.09
N VAL A 235 -23.62 5.81 -2.27
CA VAL A 235 -23.37 6.90 -3.25
C VAL A 235 -23.02 8.18 -2.54
N ASP A 236 -22.34 9.11 -3.22
CA ASP A 236 -22.10 10.44 -2.69
C ASP A 236 -23.11 11.44 -3.25
N PHE A 237 -24.23 11.61 -2.54
CA PHE A 237 -25.27 12.59 -2.88
C PHE A 237 -25.25 13.80 -1.95
N ASN A 238 -24.08 14.16 -1.41
CA ASN A 238 -23.92 15.38 -0.63
C ASN A 238 -23.86 16.62 -1.54
N VAL A 239 -25.02 16.98 -2.10
CA VAL A 239 -25.19 18.12 -3.01
C VAL A 239 -25.47 19.43 -2.27
N PRO A 240 -25.02 20.58 -2.78
CA PRO A 240 -25.35 21.87 -2.18
C PRO A 240 -26.83 22.21 -2.38
N LEU A 241 -27.51 22.50 -1.27
CA LEU A 241 -28.92 22.92 -1.23
C LEU A 241 -29.04 24.40 -0.89
N LYS A 242 -29.98 25.09 -1.56
CA LYS A 242 -30.42 26.44 -1.19
C LYS A 242 -31.95 26.46 -1.15
N GLY A 243 -32.52 26.62 0.04
CA GLY A 243 -33.98 26.61 0.23
C GLY A 243 -34.64 25.28 -0.19
N GLY A 244 -33.96 24.14 0.04
CA GLY A 244 -34.44 22.82 -0.37
C GLY A 244 -34.25 22.47 -1.85
N VAL A 245 -33.69 23.39 -2.65
CA VAL A 245 -33.41 23.18 -4.08
C VAL A 245 -31.94 22.85 -4.30
N ILE A 246 -31.67 21.87 -5.15
CA ILE A 246 -30.31 21.48 -5.55
C ILE A 246 -29.73 22.55 -6.47
N THR A 247 -28.57 23.08 -6.09
CA THR A 247 -27.85 24.10 -6.86
C THR A 247 -26.79 23.52 -7.80
N ASP A 248 -26.31 22.32 -7.52
CA ASP A 248 -25.38 21.55 -8.35
C ASP A 248 -25.70 20.04 -8.19
N ASP A 249 -26.04 19.38 -9.29
CA ASP A 249 -26.40 17.96 -9.33
C ASP A 249 -25.27 17.04 -9.84
N ASN A 250 -24.06 17.57 -10.08
CA ASN A 250 -22.94 16.81 -10.65
C ASN A 250 -22.64 15.53 -9.87
N ARG A 251 -22.70 15.57 -8.53
CA ARG A 251 -22.54 14.38 -7.67
C ARG A 251 -23.57 13.28 -7.95
N ILE A 252 -24.81 13.66 -8.28
CA ILE A 252 -25.87 12.71 -8.67
C ILE A 252 -25.55 12.15 -10.06
N VAL A 253 -25.20 13.02 -11.01
CA VAL A 253 -24.86 12.64 -12.39
C VAL A 253 -23.71 11.63 -12.43
N GLN A 254 -22.65 11.82 -11.62
CA GLN A 254 -21.50 10.92 -11.62
C GLN A 254 -21.82 9.49 -11.13
N ALA A 255 -22.80 9.34 -10.22
CA ALA A 255 -23.22 8.02 -9.73
C ALA A 255 -24.10 7.27 -10.75
N LEU A 256 -24.68 7.95 -11.74
CA LEU A 256 -25.62 7.36 -12.70
C LEU A 256 -25.03 6.16 -13.45
N SER A 257 -23.73 6.18 -13.73
CA SER A 257 -23.05 5.09 -14.46
C SER A 257 -23.17 3.75 -13.72
N THR A 258 -22.86 3.72 -12.43
CA THR A 258 -22.97 2.52 -11.61
C THR A 258 -24.43 2.15 -11.34
N ILE A 259 -25.30 3.15 -11.11
CA ILE A 259 -26.74 2.94 -10.91
C ILE A 259 -27.36 2.23 -12.11
N LYS A 260 -27.14 2.75 -13.33
CA LYS A 260 -27.65 2.16 -14.58
C LYS A 260 -27.13 0.73 -14.78
N TYR A 261 -25.84 0.51 -14.55
CA TYR A 261 -25.25 -0.82 -14.67
C TYR A 261 -25.90 -1.84 -13.74
N VAL A 262 -26.14 -1.50 -12.46
CA VAL A 262 -26.80 -2.42 -11.53
C VAL A 262 -28.22 -2.77 -12.00
N LYS A 263 -28.97 -1.77 -12.47
CA LYS A 263 -30.33 -1.96 -12.98
C LYS A 263 -30.37 -2.84 -14.23
N GLU A 264 -29.52 -2.54 -15.22
CA GLU A 264 -29.43 -3.28 -16.49
C GLU A 264 -29.03 -4.75 -16.28
N ASN A 265 -28.32 -5.05 -15.19
CA ASN A 265 -27.94 -6.41 -14.80
C ASN A 265 -28.94 -7.07 -13.81
N GLY A 266 -30.15 -6.52 -13.67
CA GLY A 266 -31.25 -7.13 -12.91
C GLY A 266 -31.12 -7.04 -11.39
N GLY A 267 -30.30 -6.13 -10.87
CA GLY A 267 -30.20 -5.86 -9.43
C GLY A 267 -31.41 -5.09 -8.89
N LYS A 268 -31.76 -5.36 -7.63
CA LYS A 268 -32.75 -4.60 -6.85
C LYS A 268 -31.97 -3.56 -6.04
N LEU A 269 -31.92 -2.32 -6.51
CA LEU A 269 -30.94 -1.34 -6.04
C LEU A 269 -31.44 -0.57 -4.83
N VAL A 270 -30.66 -0.57 -3.74
CA VAL A 270 -30.92 0.20 -2.53
C VAL A 270 -29.79 1.21 -2.33
N LEU A 271 -30.09 2.48 -2.57
CA LEU A 271 -29.18 3.61 -2.45
C LEU A 271 -29.23 4.21 -1.05
N PHE A 272 -28.07 4.68 -0.60
CA PHE A 272 -27.95 5.45 0.61
C PHE A 272 -26.80 6.44 0.55
N SER A 273 -27.03 7.62 1.13
CA SER A 273 -26.06 8.69 1.21
C SER A 273 -26.20 9.48 2.51
N HIS A 274 -25.19 10.28 2.76
CA HIS A 274 -25.30 11.43 3.66
C HIS A 274 -25.65 12.70 2.87
N LEU A 275 -26.21 13.69 3.56
CA LEU A 275 -26.38 15.06 3.09
C LEU A 275 -26.10 16.03 4.24
N GLY A 276 -25.21 17.01 4.02
CA GLY A 276 -24.84 17.97 5.06
C GLY A 276 -24.24 17.32 6.31
N ARG A 277 -24.33 18.03 7.44
CA ARG A 277 -23.98 17.52 8.77
C ARG A 277 -25.23 17.61 9.63
N VAL A 278 -25.47 16.58 10.44
CA VAL A 278 -26.64 16.49 11.32
C VAL A 278 -26.13 16.33 12.74
N LYS A 279 -26.34 17.36 13.55
CA LYS A 279 -25.94 17.43 14.96
C LYS A 279 -27.14 17.63 15.88
N THR A 280 -28.18 18.29 15.40
CA THR A 280 -29.44 18.51 16.13
C THR A 280 -30.65 18.07 15.32
N GLU A 281 -31.81 17.91 15.97
CA GLU A 281 -33.05 17.51 15.27
C GLU A 281 -33.50 18.56 14.24
N GLU A 282 -33.16 19.84 14.44
CA GLU A 282 -33.44 20.91 13.49
C GLU A 282 -32.69 20.71 12.17
N ASP A 283 -31.45 20.23 12.22
CA ASP A 283 -30.62 20.00 11.02
C ASP A 283 -31.27 19.03 10.02
N LYS A 284 -32.15 18.13 10.49
CA LYS A 284 -32.84 17.14 9.65
C LYS A 284 -33.74 17.77 8.60
N LYS A 285 -34.34 18.92 8.91
CA LYS A 285 -35.28 19.61 8.01
C LYS A 285 -34.59 20.00 6.70
N ASP A 286 -33.36 20.49 6.80
CA ASP A 286 -32.58 20.98 5.66
C ASP A 286 -31.65 19.94 5.05
N SER A 287 -31.63 18.72 5.61
CA SER A 287 -30.71 17.65 5.18
C SER A 287 -31.41 16.34 4.81
N SER A 288 -32.73 16.36 4.58
CA SER A 288 -33.45 15.22 3.99
C SER A 288 -33.00 14.97 2.55
N LEU A 289 -32.96 13.69 2.16
CA LEU A 289 -32.62 13.27 0.79
C LEU A 289 -33.82 13.31 -0.18
N ALA A 290 -35.01 13.73 0.26
CA ALA A 290 -36.19 13.81 -0.61
C ALA A 290 -35.96 14.65 -1.89
N PRO A 291 -35.33 15.84 -1.86
CA PRO A 291 -35.03 16.61 -3.08
C PRO A 291 -34.09 15.85 -4.03
N VAL A 292 -33.14 15.09 -3.48
CA VAL A 292 -32.22 14.26 -4.26
C VAL A 292 -32.95 13.13 -4.97
N VAL A 293 -33.91 12.49 -4.30
CA VAL A 293 -34.71 11.42 -4.92
C VAL A 293 -35.55 11.95 -6.09
N ASN A 294 -36.12 13.14 -5.97
CA ASN A 294 -36.86 13.78 -7.06
C ASN A 294 -35.94 13.99 -8.26
N ARG A 295 -34.76 14.60 -8.04
CA ARG A 295 -33.79 14.84 -9.11
C ARG A 295 -33.26 13.55 -9.74
N LEU A 296 -32.99 12.53 -8.92
CA LEU A 296 -32.55 11.22 -9.41
C LEU A 296 -33.65 10.55 -10.26
N SER A 297 -34.92 10.68 -9.88
CA SER A 297 -36.05 10.16 -10.64
C SER A 297 -36.14 10.83 -12.02
N GLU A 298 -35.97 12.16 -12.10
CA GLU A 298 -35.89 12.90 -13.36
C GLU A 298 -34.75 12.39 -14.25
N LEU A 299 -33.54 12.24 -13.69
CA LEU A 299 -32.35 11.81 -14.42
C LEU A 299 -32.42 10.36 -14.92
N LEU A 300 -33.15 9.50 -14.21
CA LEU A 300 -33.39 8.10 -14.60
C LEU A 300 -34.59 7.93 -15.52
N GLY A 301 -35.50 8.91 -15.58
CA GLY A 301 -36.76 8.80 -16.33
C GLY A 301 -37.76 7.82 -15.71
N GLU A 302 -37.63 7.51 -14.41
CA GLU A 302 -38.48 6.57 -13.70
C GLU A 302 -38.65 6.99 -12.24
N LYS A 303 -39.63 6.40 -11.55
CA LYS A 303 -39.85 6.67 -10.14
C LYS A 303 -38.85 5.93 -9.25
N VAL A 304 -38.09 6.67 -8.45
CA VAL A 304 -37.30 6.11 -7.35
C VAL A 304 -38.15 6.04 -6.08
N VAL A 305 -38.14 4.88 -5.40
CA VAL A 305 -38.88 4.70 -4.14
C VAL A 305 -38.13 5.37 -3.00
N PHE A 306 -38.74 6.35 -2.33
CA PHE A 306 -38.16 6.96 -1.13
C PHE A 306 -38.76 6.38 0.16
N VAL A 307 -37.89 6.04 1.12
CA VAL A 307 -38.30 5.68 2.49
C VAL A 307 -37.69 6.70 3.47
N PRO A 308 -38.50 7.56 4.11
CA PRO A 308 -38.02 8.61 5.03
C PRO A 308 -37.65 8.03 6.42
N GLU A 309 -37.03 6.86 6.46
CA GLU A 309 -36.57 6.16 7.65
C GLU A 309 -35.23 5.51 7.34
N THR A 310 -34.27 5.58 8.26
CA THR A 310 -32.94 4.96 8.14
C THR A 310 -32.94 3.48 8.52
N ARG A 311 -33.98 3.02 9.22
CA ARG A 311 -34.17 1.66 9.74
C ARG A 311 -35.63 1.40 10.10
N GLY A 312 -36.00 0.13 10.23
CA GLY A 312 -37.29 -0.32 10.73
C GLY A 312 -38.12 -1.12 9.72
N LYS A 313 -39.27 -1.61 10.18
CA LYS A 313 -40.15 -2.52 9.41
C LYS A 313 -40.61 -1.94 8.08
N LYS A 314 -40.79 -0.62 7.99
CA LYS A 314 -41.22 0.05 6.76
C LYS A 314 -40.15 -0.04 5.67
N LEU A 315 -38.89 0.24 6.02
CA LEU A 315 -37.76 0.10 5.12
C LEU A 315 -37.58 -1.35 4.67
N GLU A 316 -37.59 -2.29 5.62
CA GLU A 316 -37.46 -3.73 5.33
C GLU A 316 -38.57 -4.23 4.40
N ALA A 317 -39.82 -3.80 4.61
CA ALA A 317 -40.95 -4.19 3.78
C ALA A 317 -40.85 -3.57 2.37
N ALA A 318 -40.36 -2.33 2.25
CA ALA A 318 -40.15 -1.68 0.97
C ALA A 318 -39.07 -2.39 0.14
N ILE A 319 -37.93 -2.74 0.77
CA ILE A 319 -36.84 -3.49 0.13
C ILE A 319 -37.31 -4.88 -0.32
N LYS A 320 -38.09 -5.58 0.49
CA LYS A 320 -38.64 -6.91 0.13
C LYS A 320 -39.58 -6.88 -1.09
N LYS A 321 -40.26 -5.75 -1.31
CA LYS A 321 -41.17 -5.57 -2.45
C LYS A 321 -40.46 -5.11 -3.73
N LEU A 322 -39.18 -4.73 -3.64
CA LEU A 322 -38.41 -4.19 -4.75
C LEU A 322 -38.21 -5.25 -5.84
N LYS A 323 -38.56 -4.89 -7.08
CA LYS A 323 -38.39 -5.75 -8.26
C LYS A 323 -37.04 -5.52 -8.92
N GLU A 324 -36.63 -6.45 -9.78
CA GLU A 324 -35.40 -6.31 -10.56
C GLU A 324 -35.43 -5.02 -11.38
N GLY A 325 -34.33 -4.26 -11.35
CA GLY A 325 -34.21 -2.97 -12.04
C GLY A 325 -34.83 -1.78 -11.30
N GLU A 326 -35.61 -1.99 -10.23
CA GLU A 326 -36.16 -0.88 -9.43
C GLU A 326 -35.12 -0.31 -8.47
N VAL A 327 -35.26 0.99 -8.18
CA VAL A 327 -34.39 1.75 -7.29
C VAL A 327 -35.16 2.23 -6.06
N LEU A 328 -34.62 1.94 -4.89
CA LEU A 328 -35.06 2.48 -3.61
C LEU A 328 -33.94 3.32 -3.01
N MET A 329 -34.30 4.41 -2.35
CA MET A 329 -33.39 5.22 -1.56
C MET A 329 -34.00 5.46 -0.18
N PHE A 330 -33.20 5.27 0.87
CA PHE A 330 -33.61 5.59 2.23
C PHE A 330 -32.98 6.90 2.72
N GLU A 331 -33.47 7.39 3.85
CA GLU A 331 -33.13 8.71 4.37
C GLU A 331 -31.64 8.86 4.75
N ASN A 332 -31.20 10.10 4.91
CA ASN A 332 -29.85 10.52 5.23
C ASN A 332 -29.19 9.69 6.34
N THR A 333 -28.08 9.03 6.01
CA THR A 333 -27.36 8.15 6.94
C THR A 333 -26.92 8.88 8.22
N ARG A 334 -26.67 10.19 8.14
CA ARG A 334 -26.28 11.01 9.30
C ARG A 334 -27.44 11.34 10.24
N PHE A 335 -28.68 10.98 9.93
CA PHE A 335 -29.75 11.07 10.93
C PHE A 335 -29.48 10.12 12.12
N GLU A 336 -28.72 9.04 11.89
CA GLU A 336 -28.22 8.16 12.95
C GLU A 336 -27.10 8.80 13.79
N ASP A 337 -26.62 10.00 13.45
CA ASP A 337 -25.60 10.69 14.26
C ASP A 337 -26.17 11.43 15.47
N LEU A 338 -27.48 11.69 15.50
CA LEU A 338 -28.16 12.38 16.61
C LEU A 338 -28.05 11.62 17.93
N ASP A 339 -28.10 10.29 17.85
CA ASP A 339 -27.92 9.41 19.01
C ASP A 339 -26.53 8.76 18.96
N GLY A 340 -25.54 9.46 19.51
CA GLY A 340 -24.20 8.89 19.74
C GLY A 340 -23.27 8.85 18.51
N ASN A 341 -23.56 9.59 17.44
CA ASN A 341 -22.77 9.60 16.20
C ASN A 341 -22.64 8.20 15.57
N LYS A 342 -23.72 7.41 15.52
CA LYS A 342 -23.63 5.98 15.13
C LYS A 342 -23.12 5.77 13.71
N GLU A 343 -23.49 6.64 12.77
CA GLU A 343 -22.99 6.59 11.41
C GLU A 343 -21.51 6.99 11.38
N SER A 344 -21.19 8.19 11.88
CA SER A 344 -19.84 8.78 11.80
C SER A 344 -18.80 8.07 12.68
N LYS A 345 -19.22 7.33 13.71
CA LYS A 345 -18.35 6.49 14.57
C LYS A 345 -18.38 5.00 14.22
N ASN A 346 -19.00 4.62 13.10
CA ASN A 346 -19.07 3.22 12.64
C ASN A 346 -19.62 2.28 13.72
N ASN A 347 -20.81 2.56 14.23
CA ASN A 347 -21.48 1.71 15.19
C ASN A 347 -21.66 0.29 14.62
N PRO A 348 -21.19 -0.77 15.31
CA PRO A 348 -21.23 -2.13 14.79
C PRO A 348 -22.65 -2.66 14.51
N GLU A 349 -23.61 -2.32 15.37
CA GLU A 349 -25.00 -2.77 15.22
C GLU A 349 -25.66 -2.11 14.01
N LEU A 350 -25.39 -0.82 13.77
CA LEU A 350 -25.91 -0.10 12.62
C LEU A 350 -25.35 -0.64 11.30
N GLY A 351 -24.03 -0.87 11.25
CA GLY A 351 -23.38 -1.48 10.08
C GLY A 351 -23.90 -2.89 9.78
N ALA A 352 -24.10 -3.71 10.82
CA ALA A 352 -24.69 -5.04 10.69
C ALA A 352 -26.17 -5.00 10.26
N TYR A 353 -26.95 -4.07 10.80
CA TYR A 353 -28.34 -3.84 10.42
C TYR A 353 -28.44 -3.50 8.93
N TRP A 354 -27.74 -2.47 8.46
CA TRP A 354 -27.77 -2.08 7.05
C TRP A 354 -27.26 -3.19 6.14
N ALA A 355 -26.19 -3.90 6.52
CA ALA A 355 -25.72 -5.06 5.74
C ALA A 355 -26.77 -6.17 5.63
N SER A 356 -27.62 -6.36 6.65
CA SER A 356 -28.68 -7.37 6.63
C SER A 356 -29.80 -7.07 5.63
N LEU A 357 -29.88 -5.82 5.14
CA LEU A 357 -30.90 -5.39 4.18
C LEU A 357 -30.61 -5.83 2.74
N GLY A 358 -29.41 -6.34 2.44
CA GLY A 358 -29.09 -6.77 1.09
C GLY A 358 -28.10 -7.94 1.00
N ASP A 359 -27.82 -8.34 -0.23
CA ASP A 359 -26.99 -9.50 -0.55
C ASP A 359 -25.52 -9.12 -0.78
N VAL A 360 -25.30 -8.00 -1.49
CA VAL A 360 -24.00 -7.49 -1.91
C VAL A 360 -23.91 -5.99 -1.65
N PHE A 361 -22.68 -5.47 -1.53
CA PHE A 361 -22.40 -4.06 -1.27
C PHE A 361 -21.50 -3.46 -2.35
N VAL A 362 -21.89 -2.30 -2.86
CA VAL A 362 -21.13 -1.49 -3.81
C VAL A 362 -20.83 -0.14 -3.15
N ASN A 363 -19.57 0.16 -2.90
CA ASN A 363 -19.15 1.49 -2.46
C ASN A 363 -18.79 2.34 -3.68
N ASP A 364 -19.52 3.41 -3.92
CA ASP A 364 -19.28 4.36 -5.01
C ASP A 364 -19.12 5.80 -4.51
N ALA A 365 -18.75 5.96 -3.23
CA ALA A 365 -18.63 7.25 -2.55
C ALA A 365 -17.20 7.55 -2.09
N PHE A 366 -16.31 7.88 -3.03
CA PHE A 366 -14.89 8.17 -2.73
C PHE A 366 -14.70 9.30 -1.72
N GLY A 367 -15.52 10.36 -1.77
CA GLY A 367 -15.46 11.49 -0.83
C GLY A 367 -15.56 11.12 0.65
N THR A 368 -16.16 9.96 0.98
CA THR A 368 -16.25 9.46 2.36
C THR A 368 -15.31 8.30 2.65
N ALA A 369 -14.54 7.83 1.67
CA ALA A 369 -13.70 6.64 1.81
C ALA A 369 -12.55 6.81 2.81
N HIS A 370 -12.12 8.04 3.06
CA HIS A 370 -11.10 8.39 4.07
C HIS A 370 -11.61 8.30 5.53
N ARG A 371 -12.90 8.02 5.73
CA ARG A 371 -13.51 7.83 7.05
C ARG A 371 -14.11 6.43 7.18
N ALA A 372 -13.98 5.85 8.37
CA ALA A 372 -14.66 4.61 8.71
C ALA A 372 -16.02 4.94 9.32
N HIS A 373 -17.09 4.77 8.54
CA HIS A 373 -18.48 4.97 8.94
C HIS A 373 -19.26 3.65 8.85
N ALA A 374 -20.46 3.62 9.44
CA ALA A 374 -21.33 2.46 9.35
C ALA A 374 -21.74 2.20 7.89
N SER A 375 -22.04 3.25 7.12
CA SER A 375 -22.47 3.16 5.72
C SER A 375 -21.40 2.74 4.71
N ASN A 376 -20.14 2.60 5.11
CA ASN A 376 -19.08 2.09 4.24
C ASN A 376 -18.39 0.88 4.88
N VAL A 377 -17.56 1.09 5.89
CA VAL A 377 -16.77 0.05 6.56
C VAL A 377 -17.69 -0.89 7.35
N GLY A 378 -18.70 -0.35 8.04
CA GLY A 378 -19.63 -1.16 8.83
C GLY A 378 -20.44 -2.14 7.98
N VAL A 379 -21.01 -1.67 6.88
CA VAL A 379 -21.73 -2.52 5.91
C VAL A 379 -20.78 -3.53 5.28
N ALA A 380 -19.62 -3.08 4.78
CA ALA A 380 -18.64 -3.95 4.13
C ALA A 380 -18.13 -5.08 5.05
N ALA A 381 -18.02 -4.83 6.36
CA ALA A 381 -17.57 -5.83 7.33
C ALA A 381 -18.61 -6.94 7.59
N ASN A 382 -19.89 -6.70 7.32
CA ASN A 382 -20.98 -7.60 7.66
C ASN A 382 -21.68 -8.24 6.43
N ILE A 383 -21.50 -7.67 5.24
CA ILE A 383 -22.10 -8.18 4.01
C ILE A 383 -21.45 -9.50 3.57
N LYS A 384 -22.27 -10.50 3.21
CA LYS A 384 -21.77 -11.85 2.90
C LYS A 384 -21.47 -12.06 1.42
N GLY A 385 -22.22 -11.43 0.51
CA GLY A 385 -22.08 -11.62 -0.94
C GLY A 385 -20.90 -10.87 -1.56
N GLY A 386 -20.27 -9.97 -0.80
CA GLY A 386 -19.09 -9.20 -1.21
C GLY A 386 -19.31 -7.69 -1.18
N ALA A 387 -18.24 -6.97 -0.87
CA ALA A 387 -18.11 -5.52 -0.87
C ALA A 387 -17.15 -5.10 -1.98
N VAL A 388 -17.61 -4.33 -2.96
CA VAL A 388 -16.83 -3.98 -4.16
C VAL A 388 -16.92 -2.48 -4.46
N ALA A 389 -16.05 -1.98 -5.35
CA ALA A 389 -16.10 -0.59 -5.82
C ALA A 389 -17.14 -0.41 -6.94
N GLY A 390 -17.87 0.70 -6.93
CA GLY A 390 -18.58 1.20 -8.11
C GLY A 390 -17.61 1.86 -9.10
N PHE A 391 -18.13 2.34 -10.24
CA PHE A 391 -17.30 2.92 -11.30
C PHE A 391 -16.65 4.25 -10.92
N LEU A 392 -17.33 5.10 -10.13
CA LEU A 392 -16.76 6.35 -9.65
C LEU A 392 -15.59 6.04 -8.71
N LEU A 393 -15.81 5.20 -7.70
CA LEU A 393 -14.75 4.83 -6.76
C LEU A 393 -13.59 4.11 -7.46
N GLU A 394 -13.87 3.23 -8.42
CA GLU A 394 -12.84 2.59 -9.23
C GLU A 394 -12.01 3.62 -10.00
N LYS A 395 -12.65 4.59 -10.65
CA LYS A 395 -11.97 5.66 -11.40
C LYS A 395 -11.03 6.45 -10.49
N GLU A 396 -11.46 6.78 -9.29
CA GLU A 396 -10.65 7.49 -8.28
C GLU A 396 -9.44 6.66 -7.82
N ILE A 397 -9.67 5.38 -7.51
CA ILE A 397 -8.59 4.43 -7.15
C ILE A 397 -7.57 4.35 -8.28
N LYS A 398 -8.04 4.24 -9.53
CA LYS A 398 -7.19 4.15 -10.71
C LYS A 398 -6.35 5.41 -10.90
N PHE A 399 -6.96 6.59 -11.03
CA PHE A 399 -6.21 7.79 -11.39
C PHE A 399 -5.32 8.30 -10.26
N ILE A 400 -5.86 8.43 -9.03
CA ILE A 400 -5.08 8.96 -7.91
C ILE A 400 -4.11 7.90 -7.38
N GLY A 401 -4.55 6.65 -7.28
CA GLY A 401 -3.70 5.54 -6.84
C GLY A 401 -2.54 5.30 -7.80
N ASP A 402 -2.77 5.31 -9.12
CA ASP A 402 -1.69 5.12 -10.10
C ASP A 402 -0.72 6.31 -10.08
N ALA A 403 -1.22 7.55 -10.01
CA ALA A 403 -0.37 8.74 -9.94
C ALA A 403 0.54 8.76 -8.70
N VAL A 404 0.06 8.23 -7.57
CA VAL A 404 0.82 8.21 -6.32
C VAL A 404 1.77 7.01 -6.22
N ASN A 405 1.43 5.88 -6.84
CA ASN A 405 2.16 4.63 -6.61
C ASN A 405 3.06 4.24 -7.78
N VAL A 406 2.64 4.45 -9.02
CA VAL A 406 3.41 4.14 -10.24
C VAL A 406 3.13 5.21 -11.31
N PRO A 407 3.50 6.47 -11.07
CA PRO A 407 3.27 7.52 -12.05
C PRO A 407 4.14 7.28 -13.29
N GLU A 408 3.57 7.58 -14.46
CA GLU A 408 4.37 7.74 -15.66
C GLU A 408 5.22 9.01 -15.52
N ARG A 409 6.51 8.90 -15.81
CA ARG A 409 7.47 9.98 -15.60
C ARG A 409 7.78 10.73 -16.90
N PRO A 410 8.08 12.05 -16.83
CA PRO A 410 8.20 12.86 -15.61
C PRO A 410 6.87 13.09 -14.88
N PHE A 411 6.89 12.92 -13.56
CA PHE A 411 5.77 13.18 -12.66
C PHE A 411 5.96 14.55 -12.00
N VAL A 412 5.06 15.48 -12.30
CA VAL A 412 5.06 16.82 -11.70
C VAL A 412 3.83 16.98 -10.81
N ALA A 413 4.03 17.52 -9.61
CA ALA A 413 2.93 17.90 -8.74
C ALA A 413 2.83 19.43 -8.64
N ILE A 414 1.62 19.97 -8.68
CA ILE A 414 1.33 21.39 -8.46
C ILE A 414 0.51 21.49 -7.19
N LEU A 415 1.04 22.19 -6.19
CA LEU A 415 0.41 22.35 -4.89
C LEU A 415 0.18 23.83 -4.62
N GLY A 416 -1.06 24.20 -4.34
CA GLY A 416 -1.48 25.57 -4.08
C GLY A 416 -2.46 25.69 -2.93
N GLY A 417 -3.18 26.81 -2.90
CA GLY A 417 -4.12 27.15 -1.84
C GLY A 417 -3.47 27.92 -0.68
N ALA A 418 -4.21 28.04 0.43
CA ALA A 418 -3.93 29.06 1.43
C ALA A 418 -2.94 28.65 2.54
N LYS A 419 -2.80 27.35 2.83
CA LYS A 419 -2.06 26.87 4.01
C LYS A 419 -1.07 25.77 3.66
N VAL A 420 0.15 25.88 4.18
CA VAL A 420 1.17 24.82 4.15
C VAL A 420 0.76 23.68 5.07
N SER A 421 0.20 23.98 6.25
CA SER A 421 -0.18 22.97 7.26
C SER A 421 -1.09 21.86 6.69
N ASP A 422 -2.02 22.22 5.81
CA ASP A 422 -2.93 21.28 5.14
C ASP A 422 -2.23 20.38 4.09
N LYS A 423 -1.02 20.74 3.63
CA LYS A 423 -0.32 20.08 2.52
C LYS A 423 1.00 19.42 2.91
N ILE A 424 1.45 19.58 4.16
CA ILE A 424 2.74 19.05 4.63
C ILE A 424 2.91 17.57 4.31
N SER A 425 1.97 16.72 4.73
CA SER A 425 2.07 15.28 4.52
C SER A 425 2.04 14.90 3.03
N VAL A 426 1.34 15.68 2.22
CA VAL A 426 1.32 15.51 0.75
C VAL A 426 2.70 15.83 0.17
N ILE A 427 3.27 16.99 0.51
CA ILE A 427 4.60 17.40 0.05
C ILE A 427 5.64 16.36 0.45
N GLU A 428 5.62 15.89 1.70
CA GLU A 428 6.56 14.86 2.17
C GLU A 428 6.48 13.56 1.39
N ASN A 429 5.26 13.09 1.08
CA ASN A 429 5.08 11.89 0.27
C ASN A 429 5.57 12.14 -1.17
N LEU A 430 5.22 13.29 -1.74
CA LEU A 430 5.54 13.63 -3.12
C LEU A 430 7.02 13.94 -3.34
N ILE A 431 7.78 14.46 -2.37
CA ILE A 431 9.25 14.66 -2.54
C ILE A 431 9.96 13.35 -2.93
N ASN A 432 9.46 12.23 -2.40
CA ASN A 432 10.00 10.89 -2.66
C ASN A 432 9.52 10.30 -3.99
N LYS A 433 8.52 10.90 -4.64
CA LYS A 433 7.78 10.31 -5.76
C LYS A 433 7.79 11.18 -7.01
N ALA A 434 7.47 12.46 -6.88
CA ALA A 434 7.51 13.42 -7.98
C ALA A 434 8.96 13.72 -8.39
N ASP A 435 9.11 14.00 -9.69
CA ASP A 435 10.34 14.55 -10.25
C ASP A 435 10.45 16.04 -9.91
N LYS A 436 9.32 16.75 -9.91
CA LYS A 436 9.22 18.18 -9.57
C LYS A 436 7.95 18.48 -8.77
N ILE A 437 8.01 19.48 -7.90
CA ILE A 437 6.88 19.98 -7.11
C ILE A 437 6.81 21.49 -7.30
N LEU A 438 5.80 21.98 -7.99
CA LEU A 438 5.54 23.40 -8.17
C LEU A 438 4.64 23.87 -7.02
N ILE A 439 5.08 24.85 -6.24
CA ILE A 439 4.29 25.40 -5.13
C ILE A 439 3.79 26.79 -5.52
N CYS A 440 2.51 27.07 -5.30
CA CYS A 440 1.87 28.35 -5.60
C CYS A 440 0.83 28.71 -4.52
N GLY A 441 0.03 29.76 -4.73
CA GLY A 441 -0.97 30.20 -3.76
C GLY A 441 -0.36 30.81 -2.50
N ALA A 442 -1.21 31.14 -1.54
CA ALA A 442 -0.78 31.76 -0.28
C ALA A 442 0.22 30.89 0.51
N MET A 443 0.17 29.57 0.34
CA MET A 443 1.14 28.67 0.98
C MET A 443 2.59 28.92 0.56
N ALA A 444 2.86 29.51 -0.61
CA ALA A 444 4.21 29.82 -1.08
C ALA A 444 4.92 30.87 -0.18
N TYR A 445 4.17 31.78 0.45
CA TYR A 445 4.75 32.85 1.29
C TYR A 445 5.43 32.32 2.55
N THR A 446 4.97 31.20 3.10
CA THR A 446 5.68 30.52 4.20
C THR A 446 7.05 29.98 3.74
N PHE A 447 7.17 29.50 2.49
CA PHE A 447 8.46 29.08 1.92
C PHE A 447 9.38 30.28 1.64
N PHE A 448 8.84 31.39 1.14
CA PHE A 448 9.61 32.61 0.95
C PHE A 448 10.14 33.18 2.28
N LYS A 449 9.31 33.20 3.33
CA LYS A 449 9.75 33.57 4.67
C LYS A 449 10.84 32.63 5.20
N ALA A 450 10.77 31.33 4.90
CA ALA A 450 11.80 30.35 5.25
C ALA A 450 13.13 30.58 4.51
N LEU A 451 13.10 31.20 3.33
CA LEU A 451 14.28 31.62 2.58
C LEU A 451 14.80 33.01 3.00
N GLY A 452 14.12 33.67 3.94
CA GLY A 452 14.50 34.99 4.45
C GLY A 452 14.02 36.17 3.60
N TYR A 453 13.06 35.97 2.71
CA TYR A 453 12.50 37.04 1.90
C TYR A 453 11.39 37.81 2.64
N GLU A 454 11.27 39.09 2.32
CA GLU A 454 10.14 39.92 2.73
C GLU A 454 8.87 39.43 2.01
N VAL A 455 7.78 39.34 2.77
CA VAL A 455 6.48 38.83 2.29
C VAL A 455 5.34 39.79 2.62
N GLY A 456 5.63 40.92 3.26
CA GLY A 456 4.66 41.94 3.65
C GLY A 456 3.54 41.36 4.52
N LYS A 457 2.31 41.71 4.16
CA LYS A 457 1.07 41.22 4.80
C LYS A 457 0.57 39.89 4.23
N SER A 458 1.35 39.22 3.39
CA SER A 458 0.95 37.94 2.81
C SER A 458 0.68 36.90 3.89
N LYS A 459 -0.26 35.98 3.61
CA LYS A 459 -0.64 34.94 4.56
C LYS A 459 0.55 34.00 4.80
N VAL A 460 1.04 33.96 6.02
CA VAL A 460 2.12 33.06 6.45
C VAL A 460 1.68 32.27 7.67
N GLU A 461 2.13 31.03 7.76
CA GLU A 461 2.01 30.22 8.97
C GLU A 461 3.37 30.17 9.67
N ASP A 462 3.60 31.10 10.59
CA ASP A 462 4.90 31.29 11.26
C ASP A 462 5.42 30.01 11.94
N ASP A 463 4.51 29.24 12.55
CA ASP A 463 4.82 27.96 13.20
C ASP A 463 5.39 26.90 12.23
N TYR A 464 5.20 27.09 10.92
CA TYR A 464 5.59 26.14 9.87
C TYR A 464 6.76 26.63 9.01
N VAL A 465 7.32 27.82 9.27
CA VAL A 465 8.46 28.37 8.51
C VAL A 465 9.68 27.44 8.59
N LYS A 466 10.03 26.97 9.79
CA LYS A 466 11.13 26.01 9.98
C LYS A 466 10.88 24.70 9.23
N TYR A 467 9.62 24.26 9.20
CA TYR A 467 9.24 23.04 8.49
C TYR A 467 9.36 23.21 6.97
N ALA A 468 8.95 24.36 6.43
CA ALA A 468 9.15 24.71 5.03
C ALA A 468 10.64 24.71 4.65
N GLU A 469 11.52 25.22 5.52
CA GLU A 469 12.98 25.16 5.33
C GLU A 469 13.50 23.71 5.25
N GLU A 470 13.04 22.84 6.14
CA GLU A 470 13.39 21.41 6.14
C GLU A 470 12.89 20.70 4.86
N LEU A 471 11.69 21.03 4.38
CA LEU A 471 11.14 20.51 3.12
C LEU A 471 11.99 20.93 1.92
N LEU A 472 12.40 22.19 1.84
CA LEU A 472 13.28 22.69 0.76
C LEU A 472 14.61 21.94 0.73
N LYS A 473 15.23 21.74 1.91
CA LYS A 473 16.47 20.95 2.05
C LYS A 473 16.27 19.50 1.60
N LYS A 474 15.17 18.86 2.04
CA LYS A 474 14.82 17.48 1.71
C LYS A 474 14.52 17.30 0.22
N ALA A 475 13.93 18.31 -0.42
CA ALA A 475 13.57 18.29 -1.83
C ALA A 475 14.78 18.39 -2.78
N LYS A 476 15.94 18.87 -2.32
CA LYS A 476 17.18 18.98 -3.12
C LYS A 476 16.96 19.64 -4.50
N GLY A 477 16.24 20.76 -4.52
CA GLY A 477 15.94 21.51 -5.74
C GLY A 477 14.74 21.00 -6.56
N LYS A 478 14.01 19.97 -6.08
CA LYS A 478 12.76 19.54 -6.74
C LYS A 478 11.58 20.48 -6.53
N ILE A 479 11.60 21.29 -5.47
CA ILE A 479 10.55 22.28 -5.20
C ILE A 479 10.87 23.53 -6.01
N ILE A 480 9.91 23.94 -6.84
CA ILE A 480 9.95 25.15 -7.66
C ILE A 480 8.96 26.15 -7.06
N LEU A 481 9.43 27.34 -6.72
CA LEU A 481 8.64 28.43 -6.15
C LEU A 481 8.35 29.50 -7.21
N PRO A 482 7.35 30.38 -6.97
CA PRO A 482 7.10 31.54 -7.83
C PRO A 482 8.31 32.48 -7.91
N VAL A 483 8.40 33.24 -8.99
CA VAL A 483 9.45 34.25 -9.22
C VAL A 483 8.88 35.68 -9.31
N ASP A 484 7.59 35.80 -9.55
CA ASP A 484 6.82 37.05 -9.52
C ASP A 484 5.38 36.77 -9.04
N HIS A 485 4.70 37.81 -8.56
CA HIS A 485 3.33 37.69 -8.05
C HIS A 485 2.54 38.99 -8.19
N LEU A 486 1.21 38.86 -8.10
CA LEU A 486 0.31 39.99 -7.98
C LEU A 486 0.07 40.28 -6.49
N VAL A 487 0.31 41.51 -6.07
CA VAL A 487 0.10 41.99 -4.70
C VAL A 487 -0.95 43.08 -4.65
N ALA A 488 -1.60 43.22 -3.49
CA ALA A 488 -2.52 44.31 -3.20
C ALA A 488 -2.41 44.76 -1.74
N SER A 489 -2.86 45.99 -1.44
CA SER A 489 -2.84 46.53 -0.06
C SER A 489 -3.96 45.95 0.82
N GLU A 490 -5.01 45.38 0.23
CA GLU A 490 -6.19 44.82 0.91
C GLU A 490 -6.69 43.52 0.24
N PHE A 491 -7.40 42.71 1.01
CA PHE A 491 -8.03 41.47 0.53
C PHE A 491 -9.45 41.77 0.01
N SER A 492 -9.54 42.24 -1.23
CA SER A 492 -10.81 42.63 -1.88
C SER A 492 -10.79 42.33 -3.37
N ALA A 493 -11.97 42.04 -3.94
CA ALA A 493 -12.14 41.89 -5.39
C ALA A 493 -11.82 43.19 -6.15
N ASP A 494 -12.04 44.34 -5.50
CA ASP A 494 -11.86 45.66 -6.10
C ASP A 494 -10.43 46.19 -5.97
N ALA A 495 -9.58 45.53 -5.17
CA ALA A 495 -8.23 45.99 -4.89
C ALA A 495 -7.39 46.18 -6.16
N GLU A 496 -6.47 47.15 -6.14
CA GLU A 496 -5.51 47.35 -7.23
C GLU A 496 -4.42 46.28 -7.17
N ALA A 497 -4.27 45.54 -8.27
CA ALA A 497 -3.24 44.52 -8.42
C ALA A 497 -1.95 45.16 -8.95
N GLU A 498 -0.85 44.97 -8.24
CA GLU A 498 0.48 45.35 -8.68
C GLU A 498 1.32 44.10 -8.92
N LEU A 499 2.00 44.04 -10.06
CA LEU A 499 2.95 42.97 -10.36
C LEU A 499 4.32 43.30 -9.78
N VAL A 500 4.83 42.45 -8.90
CA VAL A 500 6.16 42.61 -8.30
C VAL A 500 6.97 41.31 -8.34
N ASP A 501 8.28 41.46 -8.24
CA ASP A 501 9.21 40.35 -8.07
C ASP A 501 9.16 39.84 -6.62
N VAL A 502 9.17 38.51 -6.42
CA VAL A 502 9.02 37.89 -5.09
C VAL A 502 10.13 38.28 -4.11
N TYR A 503 11.29 38.70 -4.60
CA TYR A 503 12.41 39.15 -3.78
C TYR A 503 12.22 40.58 -3.24
N HIS A 504 11.22 41.32 -3.74
CA HIS A 504 10.99 42.73 -3.44
C HIS A 504 9.53 43.02 -3.03
N THR A 505 8.88 42.07 -2.34
CA THR A 505 7.49 42.25 -1.86
C THR A 505 7.37 43.49 -0.96
N PRO A 506 6.49 44.47 -1.27
CA PRO A 506 6.27 45.62 -0.41
C PRO A 506 5.71 45.24 0.96
N ALA A 507 6.25 45.84 2.03
CA ALA A 507 5.91 45.48 3.41
C ALA A 507 4.42 45.71 3.77
N ASP A 508 3.75 46.64 3.10
CA ASP A 508 2.36 47.00 3.33
C ASP A 508 1.35 46.23 2.46
N LYS A 509 1.83 45.37 1.56
CA LYS A 509 1.01 44.61 0.60
C LYS A 509 1.03 43.10 0.87
N MET A 510 0.05 42.40 0.33
CA MET A 510 -0.07 40.94 0.38
C MET A 510 -0.17 40.37 -1.03
N GLY A 511 0.48 39.23 -1.26
CA GLY A 511 0.40 38.53 -2.54
C GLY A 511 -0.84 37.66 -2.64
N LEU A 512 -1.55 37.78 -3.76
CA LEU A 512 -2.88 37.23 -3.99
C LEU A 512 -2.96 36.33 -5.24
N ASP A 513 -1.98 36.35 -6.14
CA ASP A 513 -1.86 35.42 -7.28
C ASP A 513 -0.42 35.33 -7.77
N ILE A 514 -0.09 34.31 -8.56
CA ILE A 514 1.22 34.22 -9.24
C ILE A 514 1.29 35.18 -10.43
N GLY A 515 2.49 35.65 -10.77
CA GLY A 515 2.70 36.51 -11.92
C GLY A 515 2.92 35.74 -13.23
N PRO A 516 2.98 36.45 -14.37
CA PRO A 516 3.17 35.84 -15.68
C PRO A 516 4.52 35.14 -15.83
N LYS A 517 5.62 35.64 -15.23
CA LYS A 517 6.93 34.96 -15.34
C LYS A 517 6.92 33.63 -14.58
N THR A 518 6.20 33.57 -13.46
CA THR A 518 5.99 32.32 -12.73
C THR A 518 5.22 31.30 -13.58
N LEU A 519 4.20 31.76 -14.31
CA LEU A 519 3.45 30.89 -15.21
C LEU A 519 4.35 30.32 -16.32
N GLU A 520 5.21 31.16 -16.94
CA GLU A 520 6.19 30.71 -17.93
C GLU A 520 7.18 29.69 -17.35
N VAL A 521 7.66 29.91 -16.11
CA VAL A 521 8.50 28.94 -15.40
C VAL A 521 7.75 27.63 -15.19
N PHE A 522 6.51 27.69 -14.72
CA PHE A 522 5.72 26.48 -14.47
C PHE A 522 5.43 25.72 -15.75
N GLU A 523 5.09 26.40 -16.84
CA GLU A 523 4.90 25.80 -18.16
C GLU A 523 6.16 25.08 -18.63
N LYS A 524 7.32 25.72 -18.53
CA LYS A 524 8.61 25.11 -18.85
C LYS A 524 8.89 23.87 -17.99
N GLU A 525 8.59 23.93 -16.70
CA GLU A 525 8.82 22.79 -15.79
C GLU A 525 7.85 21.63 -16.05
N LEU A 526 6.65 21.91 -16.56
CA LEU A 526 5.63 20.95 -16.98
C LEU A 526 5.88 20.33 -18.36
N HIS A 527 6.66 20.99 -19.22
CA HIS A 527 6.96 20.50 -20.55
C HIS A 527 7.52 19.07 -20.53
N GLY A 528 6.86 18.17 -21.28
CA GLY A 528 7.23 16.76 -21.38
C GLY A 528 6.79 15.88 -20.21
N ALA A 529 6.11 16.42 -19.19
CA ALA A 529 5.54 15.63 -18.10
C ALA A 529 4.55 14.59 -18.64
N LYS A 530 4.52 13.42 -18.01
CA LYS A 530 3.60 12.31 -18.37
C LYS A 530 2.50 12.11 -17.35
N THR A 531 2.73 12.53 -16.11
CA THR A 531 1.70 12.60 -15.07
C THR A 531 1.79 13.97 -14.42
N VAL A 532 0.65 14.64 -14.26
CA VAL A 532 0.54 15.87 -13.49
C VAL A 532 -0.61 15.75 -12.50
N VAL A 533 -0.32 16.02 -11.23
CA VAL A 533 -1.34 16.15 -10.18
C VAL A 533 -1.40 17.59 -9.72
N TRP A 534 -2.57 18.21 -9.79
CA TRP A 534 -2.81 19.57 -9.34
C TRP A 534 -3.77 19.61 -8.15
N ASN A 535 -3.36 20.29 -7.08
CA ASN A 535 -4.12 20.43 -5.84
C ASN A 535 -3.93 21.81 -5.19
N GLY A 536 -4.90 22.69 -5.38
CA GLY A 536 -4.97 24.04 -4.83
C GLY A 536 -4.73 25.13 -5.88
N PRO A 537 -5.51 26.23 -5.88
CA PRO A 537 -5.35 27.33 -6.82
C PRO A 537 -4.05 28.11 -6.61
N ALA A 538 -3.63 28.86 -7.63
CA ALA A 538 -2.41 29.67 -7.60
C ALA A 538 -2.60 31.04 -6.94
N GLY A 539 -3.86 31.46 -6.78
CA GLY A 539 -4.27 32.74 -6.23
C GLY A 539 -5.72 32.71 -5.73
N VAL A 540 -6.25 33.88 -5.39
CA VAL A 540 -7.65 34.08 -4.97
C VAL A 540 -8.53 34.15 -6.21
N PHE A 541 -8.76 32.99 -6.82
CA PHE A 541 -9.43 32.88 -8.13
C PHE A 541 -10.89 33.34 -8.13
N GLU A 542 -11.49 33.52 -6.95
CA GLU A 542 -12.81 34.14 -6.78
C GLU A 542 -12.82 35.62 -7.14
N PHE A 543 -11.65 36.28 -7.14
CA PHE A 543 -11.47 37.66 -7.57
C PHE A 543 -10.87 37.69 -8.97
N GLU A 544 -11.58 38.30 -9.92
CA GLU A 544 -11.19 38.29 -11.34
C GLU A 544 -9.75 38.81 -11.57
N LYS A 545 -9.34 39.84 -10.83
CA LYS A 545 -7.99 40.42 -10.88
C LYS A 545 -6.88 39.49 -10.37
N PHE A 546 -7.23 38.45 -9.62
CA PHE A 546 -6.31 37.49 -8.98
C PHE A 546 -6.61 36.03 -9.39
N ALA A 547 -7.27 35.85 -10.54
CA ALA A 547 -7.60 34.55 -11.11
C ALA A 547 -6.68 34.12 -12.26
N ALA A 548 -5.85 35.03 -12.78
CA ALA A 548 -5.06 34.84 -13.98
C ALA A 548 -4.05 33.69 -13.85
N GLY A 549 -3.37 33.57 -12.71
CA GLY A 549 -2.42 32.49 -12.46
C GLY A 549 -3.10 31.12 -12.37
N THR A 550 -4.24 31.04 -11.70
CA THR A 550 -5.03 29.79 -11.62
C THR A 550 -5.56 29.38 -12.99
N LYS A 551 -6.05 30.35 -13.77
CA LYS A 551 -6.52 30.13 -15.14
C LYS A 551 -5.37 29.70 -16.06
N GLY A 552 -4.21 30.34 -15.94
CA GLY A 552 -3.01 29.99 -16.69
C GLY A 552 -2.55 28.56 -16.41
N ILE A 553 -2.55 28.11 -15.16
CA ILE A 553 -2.28 26.70 -14.83
C ILE A 553 -3.32 25.78 -15.49
N CYS A 554 -4.62 26.15 -15.47
CA CYS A 554 -5.64 25.36 -16.17
C CYS A 554 -5.35 25.24 -17.67
N GLU A 555 -4.99 26.34 -18.32
CA GLU A 555 -4.68 26.40 -19.75
C GLU A 555 -3.47 25.55 -20.12
N VAL A 556 -2.38 25.68 -19.36
CA VAL A 556 -1.17 24.87 -19.58
C VAL A 556 -1.49 23.39 -19.44
N LEU A 557 -2.22 22.99 -18.39
CA LEU A 557 -2.57 21.58 -18.19
C LEU A 557 -3.57 21.06 -19.23
N ALA A 558 -4.54 21.87 -19.65
CA ALA A 558 -5.52 21.51 -20.67
C ALA A 558 -4.89 21.26 -22.05
N ASN A 559 -3.76 21.93 -22.33
CA ASN A 559 -3.03 21.82 -23.60
C ASN A 559 -1.80 20.90 -23.50
N LEU A 560 -1.57 20.23 -22.37
CA LEU A 560 -0.41 19.36 -22.18
C LEU A 560 -0.61 18.01 -22.86
N GLU A 561 -0.14 17.89 -24.11
CA GLU A 561 -0.32 16.69 -24.92
C GLU A 561 0.41 15.45 -24.34
N GLY A 562 -0.28 14.31 -24.33
CA GLY A 562 0.28 13.04 -23.92
C GLY A 562 0.60 12.93 -22.42
N ALA A 563 0.04 13.81 -21.60
CA ALA A 563 0.12 13.76 -20.15
C ALA A 563 -1.23 13.37 -19.52
N LYS A 564 -1.19 12.59 -18.44
CA LYS A 564 -2.33 12.38 -17.55
C LYS A 564 -2.43 13.57 -16.59
N THR A 565 -3.47 14.38 -16.74
CA THR A 565 -3.71 15.55 -15.88
C THR A 565 -4.83 15.27 -14.88
N ILE A 566 -4.48 15.34 -13.60
CA ILE A 566 -5.34 14.91 -12.49
C ILE A 566 -5.55 16.07 -11.53
N ILE A 567 -6.80 16.45 -11.28
CA ILE A 567 -7.17 17.42 -10.25
C ILE A 567 -7.58 16.69 -8.98
N GLY A 568 -6.91 16.98 -7.86
CA GLY A 568 -7.11 16.30 -6.58
C GLY A 568 -7.72 17.16 -5.47
N GLY A 569 -8.07 18.42 -5.71
CA GLY A 569 -8.57 19.35 -4.70
C GLY A 569 -9.93 19.95 -5.09
N GLY A 570 -10.80 20.18 -4.10
CA GLY A 570 -12.14 20.75 -4.34
C GLY A 570 -12.07 22.12 -5.00
N ASP A 571 -11.22 23.01 -4.50
CA ASP A 571 -11.08 24.38 -5.05
C ASP A 571 -10.50 24.37 -6.47
N SER A 572 -9.49 23.52 -6.73
CA SER A 572 -8.97 23.36 -8.10
C SER A 572 -10.00 22.77 -9.06
N ALA A 573 -10.84 21.85 -8.59
CA ALA A 573 -11.93 21.29 -9.40
C ALA A 573 -12.96 22.37 -9.72
N ALA A 574 -13.37 23.16 -8.72
CA ALA A 574 -14.29 24.28 -8.90
C ALA A 574 -13.73 25.34 -9.85
N ALA A 575 -12.43 25.67 -9.74
CA ALA A 575 -11.75 26.58 -10.66
C ALA A 575 -11.77 26.04 -12.10
N ALA A 576 -11.36 24.79 -12.31
CA ALA A 576 -11.35 24.19 -13.65
C ALA A 576 -12.74 24.12 -14.29
N ILE A 577 -13.78 23.80 -13.51
CA ILE A 577 -15.17 23.73 -13.99
C ILE A 577 -15.69 25.13 -14.33
N SER A 578 -15.56 26.11 -13.41
CA SER A 578 -16.03 27.48 -13.62
C SER A 578 -15.33 28.19 -14.80
N MET A 579 -14.08 27.82 -15.07
CA MET A 579 -13.30 28.33 -16.20
C MET A 579 -13.51 27.55 -17.51
N GLY A 580 -14.37 26.53 -17.53
CA GLY A 580 -14.73 25.77 -18.75
C GLY A 580 -13.73 24.70 -19.18
N TYR A 581 -12.79 24.32 -18.32
CA TYR A 581 -11.75 23.33 -18.62
C TYR A 581 -12.10 21.90 -18.20
N GLU A 582 -13.28 21.64 -17.63
CA GLU A 582 -13.69 20.33 -17.10
C GLU A 582 -13.38 19.16 -18.06
N SER A 583 -13.77 19.30 -19.33
CA SER A 583 -13.60 18.26 -20.36
C SER A 583 -12.16 18.08 -20.86
N LYS A 584 -11.23 18.95 -20.47
CA LYS A 584 -9.83 18.93 -20.91
C LYS A 584 -8.92 18.15 -19.95
N PHE A 585 -9.36 17.92 -18.72
CA PHE A 585 -8.59 17.14 -17.75
C PHE A 585 -8.84 15.64 -17.92
N THR A 586 -7.79 14.84 -17.71
CA THR A 586 -7.93 13.37 -17.74
C THR A 586 -8.83 12.89 -16.60
N HIS A 587 -8.68 13.46 -15.42
CA HIS A 587 -9.50 13.15 -14.25
C HIS A 587 -9.65 14.34 -13.31
N ILE A 588 -10.89 14.64 -12.92
CA ILE A 588 -11.21 15.59 -11.86
C ILE A 588 -11.81 14.79 -10.72
N SER A 589 -11.13 14.79 -9.57
CA SER A 589 -11.56 14.03 -8.42
C SER A 589 -12.72 14.70 -7.69
N THR A 590 -13.68 13.89 -7.23
CA THR A 590 -14.78 14.33 -6.36
C THR A 590 -14.54 14.07 -4.88
N GLY A 591 -13.36 13.52 -4.55
CA GLY A 591 -13.02 13.08 -3.21
C GLY A 591 -12.66 14.18 -2.22
N GLY A 592 -12.26 15.37 -2.69
CA GLY A 592 -11.81 16.48 -1.86
C GLY A 592 -10.74 16.04 -0.85
N GLY A 593 -11.09 16.01 0.45
CA GLY A 593 -10.20 15.53 1.51
C GLY A 593 -9.77 14.06 1.35
N ALA A 594 -10.60 13.20 0.76
CA ALA A 594 -10.23 11.81 0.48
C ALA A 594 -9.10 11.73 -0.54
N SER A 595 -9.19 12.54 -1.61
CA SER A 595 -8.15 12.66 -2.63
C SER A 595 -6.83 13.10 -2.02
N LEU A 596 -6.88 14.09 -1.12
CA LEU A 596 -5.70 14.59 -0.41
C LEU A 596 -5.07 13.52 0.48
N GLU A 597 -5.84 12.86 1.36
CA GLU A 597 -5.34 11.78 2.20
C GLU A 597 -4.78 10.61 1.37
N TYR A 598 -5.34 10.36 0.18
CA TYR A 598 -4.82 9.34 -0.72
C TYR A 598 -3.51 9.76 -1.40
N LEU A 599 -3.37 11.04 -1.77
CA LEU A 599 -2.12 11.65 -2.24
C LEU A 599 -1.01 11.62 -1.17
N GLU A 600 -1.35 11.66 0.11
CA GLU A 600 -0.42 11.44 1.23
C GLU A 600 0.08 9.99 1.30
N GLY A 601 -0.55 9.07 0.57
CA GLY A 601 -0.27 7.63 0.61
C GLY A 601 -0.91 6.92 1.80
N LYS A 602 -1.99 7.48 2.39
CA LYS A 602 -2.76 6.79 3.43
C LYS A 602 -3.64 5.71 2.83
N ASP A 603 -3.79 4.62 3.58
CA ASP A 603 -4.77 3.59 3.30
C ASP A 603 -6.16 4.07 3.73
N LEU A 604 -7.06 4.33 2.77
CA LEU A 604 -8.39 4.84 3.07
C LEU A 604 -9.32 3.72 3.58
N PRO A 605 -9.95 3.83 4.76
CA PRO A 605 -10.78 2.77 5.34
C PRO A 605 -11.86 2.23 4.40
N GLY A 606 -12.59 3.12 3.71
CA GLY A 606 -13.65 2.77 2.77
C GLY A 606 -13.18 2.14 1.45
N ILE A 607 -11.87 2.18 1.16
CA ILE A 607 -11.25 1.40 0.07
C ILE A 607 -10.73 0.08 0.63
N THR A 608 -9.99 0.13 1.74
CA THR A 608 -9.37 -1.08 2.32
C THR A 608 -10.38 -2.15 2.71
N CYS A 609 -11.60 -1.77 3.12
CA CYS A 609 -12.67 -2.70 3.48
C CYS A 609 -13.25 -3.48 2.28
N LEU A 610 -12.97 -3.06 1.05
CA LEU A 610 -13.49 -3.72 -0.15
C LEU A 610 -12.71 -4.99 -0.46
N ASN A 611 -13.40 -5.98 -1.00
CA ASN A 611 -12.80 -7.22 -1.46
C ASN A 611 -11.78 -6.95 -2.55
N ASP A 612 -10.67 -7.67 -2.46
CA ASP A 612 -9.62 -7.55 -3.43
C ASP A 612 -9.94 -8.40 -4.68
N SER A 613 -9.60 -7.90 -5.85
CA SER A 613 -9.63 -8.70 -7.07
C SER A 613 -8.50 -9.73 -7.01
N GLU A 614 -8.81 -11.00 -7.27
CA GLU A 614 -7.78 -11.94 -7.66
C GLU A 614 -7.34 -11.53 -9.08
N LYS A 615 -6.05 -11.24 -9.30
CA LYS A 615 -5.55 -10.96 -10.65
C LYS A 615 -6.06 -12.02 -11.64
N PRO A 616 -6.33 -11.67 -12.92
CA PRO A 616 -6.46 -12.69 -13.95
C PRO A 616 -5.20 -13.54 -13.88
N LYS A 617 -5.35 -14.86 -13.71
CA LYS A 617 -4.29 -15.79 -14.08
C LYS A 617 -3.92 -15.42 -15.51
N GLU A 618 -2.69 -14.97 -15.76
CA GLU A 618 -2.17 -14.80 -17.11
C GLU A 618 -2.61 -16.02 -17.91
N LYS A 619 -3.49 -15.83 -18.89
CA LYS A 619 -3.79 -16.86 -19.88
C LYS A 619 -2.47 -17.14 -20.55
N LYS A 620 -1.77 -18.20 -20.12
CA LYS A 620 -0.72 -18.82 -20.92
C LYS A 620 -1.36 -19.15 -22.25
N GLN A 621 -1.07 -18.35 -23.27
CA GLN A 621 -1.23 -18.75 -24.66
C GLN A 621 -0.52 -20.10 -24.78
N CYS A 622 -1.31 -21.16 -24.87
CA CYS A 622 -0.84 -22.42 -25.43
C CYS A 622 -0.58 -22.12 -26.90
N ALA A 623 0.67 -21.87 -27.25
CA ALA A 623 1.15 -22.12 -28.60
C ALA A 623 0.98 -23.63 -28.86
N LYS A 624 -0.11 -23.97 -29.55
CA LYS A 624 -0.29 -25.20 -30.30
C LYS A 624 -1.02 -24.85 -31.60
N LYS A 625 -0.26 -24.52 -32.62
CA LYS A 625 -0.26 -25.19 -33.93
C LYS A 625 1.00 -24.78 -34.66
#